data_AF-A0A527ZAA5-F1
#
_entry.id   AF-A0A527ZAA5-F1
#
_cell.length_a   1.000
_cell.length_b   1.000
_cell.length_c   1.000
_cell.angle_alpha   90.00
_cell.angle_beta   90.00
_cell.angle_gamma   90.00
#
_symmetry.space_group_name_H-M   'P 1'
#
loop_
_entity.id
_entity.type
_entity.pdbx_description
1 polymer ?
#
loop_
_entity_poly.entity_id
_entity_poly.type
_entity_poly.pdbx_seq_one_letter_code
_entity_poly.pdbx_strand_id
1 'polypeptide(L)' 'MELTINGSTFQVDVEPDTPLLWVVRDTLGMTGTKYGCGVAQ' A
#
# COMPACT_ATOMS: atom_id res chain seq x y z
N MET A 1 -5.69 1.86 -10.46
CA MET A 1 -6.25 2.65 -9.34
C MET A 1 -5.38 3.87 -9.11
N GLU A 2 -5.97 5.05 -8.85
CA GLU A 2 -5.21 6.25 -8.46
C GLU A 2 -5.19 6.39 -6.93
N LEU A 3 -4.02 6.58 -6.34
CA LEU A 3 -3.83 6.80 -4.90
C LEU A 3 -3.03 8.06 -4.64
N THR A 4 -3.51 8.93 -3.76
CA THR A 4 -2.75 10.08 -3.27
C THR A 4 -2.11 9.72 -1.93
N ILE A 5 -0.78 9.62 -1.90
CA ILE A 5 0.00 9.22 -0.73
C ILE A 5 1.08 10.27 -0.47
N ASN A 6 1.14 10.80 0.76
CA ASN A 6 2.10 11.84 1.16
C ASN A 6 2.11 13.06 0.22
N GLY A 7 0.93 13.43 -0.32
CA GLY A 7 0.77 14.55 -1.25
C GLY A 7 1.21 14.28 -2.69
N SER A 8 1.64 13.06 -3.01
CA SER A 8 1.98 12.62 -4.37
C SER A 8 0.96 11.64 -4.90
N THR A 9 0.59 11.76 -6.18
CA THR A 9 -0.37 10.87 -6.83
C THR A 9 0.35 9.71 -7.50
N PHE A 10 -0.11 8.49 -7.23
CA PHE A 10 0.43 7.24 -7.77
C PHE A 10 -0.66 6.51 -8.55
N GLN A 11 -0.33 6.10 -9.77
CA GLN A 11 -1.14 5.15 -10.53
C GLN A 11 -0.62 3.75 -10.23
N VAL A 12 -1.50 2.90 -9.71
CA VAL A 12 -1.18 1.55 -9.27
C VAL A 12 -2.02 0.55 -10.03
N ASP A 13 -1.36 -0.44 -10.62
CA ASP A 13 -2.00 -1.56 -11.32
C ASP A 13 -1.91 -2.82 -10.44
N VAL A 14 -2.98 -3.08 -9.70
CA VAL A 14 -3.11 -4.22 -8.76
C VAL A 14 -4.53 -4.73 -8.79
N GLU A 15 -4.71 -6.00 -8.41
CA GLU A 15 -6.04 -6.60 -8.28
C GLU A 15 -6.87 -5.85 -7.21
N PRO A 16 -8.18 -5.68 -7.42
CA PRO A 16 -9.03 -4.85 -6.54
C PRO A 16 -9.18 -5.41 -5.12
N ASP A 17 -8.90 -6.69 -4.92
CA ASP A 17 -8.87 -7.37 -3.62
C ASP A 17 -7.47 -7.33 -2.96
N THR A 18 -6.46 -6.77 -3.64
CA THR A 18 -5.12 -6.57 -3.06
C THR A 18 -5.20 -5.61 -1.87
N PRO A 19 -4.80 -6.03 -0.65
CA PRO A 19 -4.83 -5.14 0.51
C PRO A 19 -3.91 -3.92 0.32
N LEU A 20 -4.43 -2.74 0.67
CA LEU A 20 -3.71 -1.46 0.51
C LEU A 20 -2.33 -1.45 1.17
N LEU A 21 -2.15 -2.20 2.25
CA LEU A 21 -0.85 -2.37 2.90
C LEU A 21 0.22 -2.92 1.95
N TRP A 22 -0.11 -3.95 1.17
CA TRP A 22 0.81 -4.55 0.20
C TRP A 22 1.05 -3.62 -0.99
N VAL A 23 0.02 -2.86 -1.38
CA VAL A 23 0.20 -1.79 -2.39
C VAL A 23 1.25 -0.77 -1.94
N VAL A 24 1.13 -0.29 -0.70
CA VAL A 24 2.06 0.72 -0.16
C VAL A 24 3.46 0.14 0.07
N ARG A 25 3.56 -1.07 0.60
CA ARG A 25 4.85 -1.66 0.99
C ARG A 25 5.60 -2.30 -0.17
N ASP A 26 4.90 -3.07 -0.99
CA ASP A 26 5.49 -3.97 -1.99
C ASP A 26 5.46 -3.32 -3.36
N THR A 27 4.33 -2.73 -3.76
CA THR A 27 4.24 -2.04 -5.06
C THR A 27 4.95 -0.68 -5.04
N LEU A 28 4.75 0.11 -3.98
CA LEU A 28 5.33 1.45 -3.86
C LEU A 28 6.64 1.49 -3.05
N GLY A 29 7.09 0.36 -2.50
CA GLY A 29 8.36 0.26 -1.79
C GLY A 29 8.46 1.05 -0.47
N MET A 30 7.33 1.55 0.06
CA MET A 30 7.28 2.38 1.27
C MET A 30 7.33 1.51 2.54
N THR A 31 8.47 0.86 2.74
CA THR A 31 8.71 -0.15 3.78
C THR A 31 8.87 0.41 5.21
N GLY A 32 8.79 1.73 5.37
CA GLY A 32 8.72 2.39 6.67
C GLY A 32 7.45 2.02 7.45
N THR A 33 6.35 1.72 6.74
CA THR A 33 5.09 1.26 7.34
C THR A 33 5.28 -0.11 7.96
N LYS A 34 5.41 -0.20 9.29
CA LYS A 34 5.59 -1.49 9.98
C LYS A 34 4.27 -2.27 10.01
N TYR A 35 4.39 -3.59 9.82
CA TYR A 35 3.28 -4.53 9.92
C TYR A 35 3.70 -5.61 10.93
N GLY A 36 2.96 -5.72 12.02
CA GLY A 36 3.28 -6.56 13.17
C GLY A 36 2.77 -8.00 12.99
N CYS A 37 1.94 -8.47 13.93
CA CYS A 37 1.49 -9.87 14.02
C CYS A 37 0.53 -10.34 12.91
N GLY A 38 0.36 -9.61 11.81
CA GLY A 38 -0.49 -10.05 10.70
C GLY A 38 -2.00 -9.93 10.93
N VAL A 39 -2.42 -9.58 12.14
CA VAL A 39 -3.82 -9.41 12.51
C VAL A 39 -4.05 -7.94 12.76
N ALA A 40 -4.83 -7.29 11.90
CA ALA A 40 -5.32 -5.95 12.14
C ALA A 40 -6.11 -5.96 13.47
N GLN A 41 -5.53 -5.38 14.51
CA GLN A 41 -6.16 -5.15 15.80
C GLN A 41 -6.36 -3.65 15.98
#